data_AF-A0A7S4T401-F1
#
_entry.id   AF-A0A7S4T401-F1
#
_cell.length_a   1.000
_cell.length_b   1.000
_cell.length_c   1.000
_cell.angle_alpha   90.00
_cell.angle_beta   90.00
_cell.angle_gamma   90.00
#
_symmetry.space_group_name_H-M   'P 1'
#
loop_
_entity.id
_entity.type
_entity.pdbx_description
1 polymer ?
#
loop_
_entity_poly.entity_id
_entity_poly.type
_entity_poly.pdbx_seq_one_letter_code
_entity_poly.pdbx_strand_id
1 'polypeptide(L)'
;MTTACKYANSEIFEHSKLTSMYDKNGTTNNDVTRVTNLQKKIKSARFLISAAMLVMTMIFATAFFKNNTNNNNEEMPQQQEQKRRLSEEEEVGPITAALHKAQGEGEDSFKVLFLITTLSEYDTGTRGTTANSDRLARVLLPILTSGVSSMIDRGWQVDVYLVLGYKELKPERRQMIVDALPDGVGLEVWEDAMPLYYKRKRLAQREPEKDQVLELASHGLSRQHRYVVKDKLYEYDFFACFEDDMRVTSDHMMNFLEMSSQIESLIHTAEKNQDEKAHVKNESTRDGSTRETPSDNAPVGNDVVDDPLTIQALKRVIPGFLRVEALDDRFESHQLRNGVLDEFTFKEKVPAHPEYGSSSASNWIDPNVCCAEDEPGRGNMKPNPVSNDIILWETNIGAAGVRKYPEPLGWMGAMPVQDIADVGSFWSGYGNIFGDALKSRPRRVDQTLGQQAGFMATRSQILFFDEICPGGFLPPYEDDQQWKGDSLQRHAVEFWSGGFQLFGQCLLNRVLSLDPKRFERQLLYHTANNKQRTKGKKLFVRANDFLGQLHTVKERAEKSIGVE
;
A
#
# COMPACT_ATOMS: atom_id res chain seq x y z
N MET A 1 -14.55 48.10 -5.55
CA MET A 1 -14.03 47.03 -4.67
C MET A 1 -13.83 47.51 -3.23
N THR A 2 -13.08 48.59 -3.00
CA THR A 2 -12.82 49.15 -1.65
C THR A 2 -14.09 49.46 -0.84
N THR A 3 -15.14 50.01 -1.47
CA THR A 3 -16.43 50.27 -0.80
C THR A 3 -17.19 48.98 -0.44
N ALA A 4 -17.14 47.96 -1.30
CA ALA A 4 -17.76 46.66 -1.04
C ALA A 4 -17.03 45.88 0.07
N CYS A 5 -15.69 45.96 0.13
CA CYS A 5 -14.90 45.37 1.22
C CYS A 5 -15.17 46.07 2.56
N LYS A 6 -15.29 47.41 2.57
CA LYS A 6 -15.67 48.14 3.80
C LYS A 6 -17.05 47.73 4.31
N TYR A 7 -18.02 47.57 3.41
CA TYR A 7 -19.38 47.13 3.76
C TYR A 7 -19.43 45.68 4.26
N ALA A 8 -18.68 44.77 3.63
CA ALA A 8 -18.59 43.37 4.06
C ALA A 8 -17.95 43.23 5.45
N ASN A 9 -16.91 44.01 5.73
CA ASN A 9 -16.24 43.99 7.03
C ASN A 9 -17.12 44.49 8.18
N SER A 10 -17.97 45.51 7.95
CA SER A 10 -18.91 45.96 8.98
C SER A 10 -19.99 44.92 9.31
N GLU A 11 -20.49 44.18 8.31
CA GLU A 11 -21.53 43.15 8.49
C GLU A 11 -20.95 41.88 9.16
N ILE A 12 -19.70 41.51 8.86
CA ILE A 12 -19.00 40.40 9.52
C ILE A 12 -18.73 40.73 11.00
N PHE A 13 -18.36 41.97 11.30
CA PHE A 13 -18.14 42.43 12.67
C PHE A 13 -19.43 42.42 13.50
N GLU A 14 -20.55 42.90 12.94
CA GLU A 14 -21.89 42.78 13.53
C GLU A 14 -22.28 41.31 13.77
N HIS A 15 -22.01 40.41 12.82
CA HIS A 15 -22.30 38.98 12.98
C HIS A 15 -21.50 38.38 14.14
N SER A 16 -20.19 38.64 14.23
CA SER A 16 -19.34 38.12 15.31
C SER A 16 -19.81 38.60 16.68
N LYS A 17 -20.23 39.87 16.79
CA LYS A 17 -20.76 40.45 18.03
C LYS A 17 -22.09 39.82 18.45
N LEU A 18 -22.98 39.56 17.49
CA LEU A 18 -24.24 38.87 17.75
C LEU A 18 -23.98 37.43 18.21
N THR A 19 -23.15 36.66 17.50
CA THR A 19 -22.82 35.27 17.88
C THR A 19 -22.17 35.18 19.26
N SER A 20 -21.32 36.14 19.64
CA SER A 20 -20.74 36.22 20.99
C SER A 20 -21.77 36.50 22.10
N MET A 21 -22.89 37.16 21.78
CA MET A 21 -23.98 37.38 22.74
C MET A 21 -24.86 36.13 22.92
N TYR A 22 -24.97 35.27 21.89
CA TYR A 22 -25.73 34.01 21.94
C TYR A 22 -25.23 33.02 22.98
N ASP A 23 -23.92 32.96 23.22
CA ASP A 23 -23.33 31.99 24.16
C ASP A 23 -23.55 32.34 25.64
N LYS A 24 -24.06 33.55 25.95
CA LYS A 24 -24.11 34.05 27.34
C LYS A 24 -25.50 34.18 27.93
N ASN A 25 -26.55 34.43 27.15
CA ASN A 25 -27.90 34.66 27.67
C ASN A 25 -28.93 34.00 26.74
N GLY A 26 -29.72 33.06 27.26
CA GLY A 26 -30.68 32.25 26.50
C GLY A 26 -31.61 33.03 25.56
N THR A 27 -32.05 32.36 24.50
CA THR A 27 -32.59 32.93 23.26
C THR A 27 -34.04 33.44 23.34
N THR A 28 -34.32 34.57 22.68
CA THR A 28 -35.69 34.99 22.31
C THR A 28 -35.93 34.78 20.81
N ASN A 29 -37.19 34.58 20.39
CA ASN A 29 -37.55 34.34 18.98
C ASN A 29 -37.16 35.50 18.04
N ASN A 30 -37.04 36.73 18.55
CA ASN A 30 -36.66 37.90 17.76
C ASN A 30 -35.18 37.86 17.34
N ASP A 31 -34.32 37.24 18.13
CA ASP A 31 -32.88 37.16 17.85
C ASP A 31 -32.61 36.24 16.66
N VAL A 32 -33.30 35.09 16.61
CA VAL A 32 -33.20 34.09 15.52
C VAL A 32 -33.55 34.70 14.17
N THR A 33 -34.58 35.54 14.10
CA THR A 33 -34.95 36.22 12.83
C THR A 33 -33.88 37.21 12.39
N ARG A 34 -33.24 37.90 13.33
CA ARG A 34 -32.20 38.90 13.04
C ARG A 34 -30.92 38.25 12.51
N VAL A 35 -30.48 37.14 13.10
CA VAL A 35 -29.33 36.36 12.59
C VAL A 35 -29.63 35.76 11.22
N THR A 36 -30.83 35.23 11.02
CA THR A 36 -31.22 34.63 9.72
C THR A 36 -31.19 35.67 8.60
N ASN A 37 -31.65 36.90 8.87
CA ASN A 37 -31.61 37.99 7.89
C ASN A 37 -30.18 38.49 7.63
N LEU A 38 -29.32 38.51 8.64
CA LEU A 38 -27.91 38.88 8.50
C LEU A 38 -27.14 37.84 7.66
N GLN A 39 -27.39 36.55 7.88
CA GLN A 39 -26.81 35.46 7.10
C GLN A 39 -27.21 35.53 5.61
N LYS A 40 -28.46 35.91 5.30
CA LYS A 40 -28.89 36.14 3.92
C LYS A 40 -28.11 37.29 3.26
N LYS A 41 -27.91 38.41 3.97
CA LYS A 41 -27.12 39.54 3.47
C LYS A 41 -25.66 39.17 3.21
N ILE A 42 -25.04 38.41 4.12
CA ILE A 42 -23.65 37.94 3.98
C ILE A 42 -23.52 37.01 2.76
N LYS A 43 -24.49 36.11 2.54
CA LYS A 43 -24.50 35.25 1.34
C LYS A 43 -24.60 36.06 0.04
N SER A 44 -25.48 37.06 -0.03
CA SER A 44 -25.58 37.94 -1.20
C SER A 44 -24.31 38.76 -1.43
N ALA A 45 -23.67 39.27 -0.37
CA ALA A 45 -22.41 40.01 -0.48
C ALA A 45 -21.25 39.13 -1.00
N ARG A 46 -21.14 37.88 -0.52
CA ARG A 46 -20.14 36.91 -1.01
C ARG A 46 -20.33 36.61 -2.50
N PHE A 47 -21.58 36.41 -2.93
CA PHE A 47 -21.88 36.18 -4.35
C PHE A 47 -21.43 37.34 -5.25
N LEU A 48 -21.67 38.58 -4.84
CA LEU A 48 -21.25 39.77 -5.59
C LEU A 48 -19.72 39.93 -5.66
N ILE A 49 -19.00 39.57 -4.59
CA ILE A 49 -17.52 39.60 -4.58
C ILE A 49 -16.95 38.54 -5.53
N SER A 50 -17.49 37.31 -5.51
CA SER A 50 -17.07 36.24 -6.42
C SER A 50 -17.33 36.58 -7.89
N ALA A 51 -18.48 37.18 -8.19
CA ALA A 51 -18.79 37.65 -9.55
C ALA A 51 -17.82 38.75 -10.02
N ALA A 52 -17.46 39.70 -9.15
CA ALA A 52 -16.50 40.76 -9.47
C ALA A 52 -15.08 40.23 -9.70
N MET A 53 -14.64 39.23 -8.92
CA MET A 53 -13.36 38.54 -9.12
C MET A 53 -13.31 37.85 -10.49
N LEU A 54 -14.36 37.13 -10.87
CA LEU A 54 -14.45 36.44 -12.15
C LEU A 54 -14.30 37.40 -13.34
N VAL A 55 -14.98 38.55 -13.27
CA VAL A 55 -14.90 39.60 -14.32
C VAL A 55 -13.49 40.16 -14.41
N MET A 56 -12.82 40.41 -13.28
CA MET A 56 -11.41 40.84 -13.26
C MET A 56 -10.48 39.81 -13.90
N THR A 57 -10.65 38.51 -13.58
CA THR A 57 -9.84 37.45 -14.18
C THR A 57 -10.03 37.37 -15.69
N MET A 58 -11.26 37.54 -16.19
CA MET A 58 -11.54 37.58 -17.62
C MET A 58 -10.92 38.81 -18.31
N ILE A 59 -10.91 39.97 -17.65
CA ILE A 59 -10.25 41.18 -18.17
C ILE A 59 -8.72 40.99 -18.25
N PHE A 60 -8.12 40.37 -17.24
CA PHE A 60 -6.68 40.07 -17.25
C PHE A 60 -6.32 39.03 -18.32
N ALA A 61 -7.11 37.97 -18.47
CA ALA A 61 -6.90 36.96 -19.50
C ALA A 61 -6.98 37.58 -20.91
N THR A 62 -8.00 38.40 -21.17
CA THR A 62 -8.15 39.07 -22.48
C THR A 62 -7.05 40.08 -22.77
N ALA A 63 -6.54 40.80 -21.76
CA ALA A 63 -5.37 41.67 -21.92
C ALA A 63 -4.08 40.89 -22.21
N PHE A 64 -3.91 39.72 -21.57
CA PHE A 64 -2.75 38.85 -21.78
C PHE A 64 -2.73 38.24 -23.19
N PHE A 65 -3.87 37.74 -23.68
CA PHE A 65 -3.96 37.16 -25.03
C PHE A 65 -3.80 38.20 -26.15
N LYS A 66 -4.20 39.46 -25.90
CA LYS A 66 -4.07 40.54 -26.89
C LYS A 66 -2.64 41.06 -27.08
N ASN A 67 -1.73 40.73 -26.15
CA ASN A 67 -0.33 41.16 -26.22
C ASN A 67 0.61 40.11 -26.85
N ASN A 68 0.11 38.90 -27.12
CA ASN A 68 0.92 37.75 -27.53
C ASN A 68 0.73 37.32 -29.00
N THR A 69 0.04 38.11 -29.81
CA THR A 69 -0.38 37.72 -31.18
C THR A 69 0.41 38.33 -32.34
N ASN A 70 1.51 39.05 -32.09
CA ASN A 70 2.20 39.81 -33.15
C ASN A 70 3.63 39.42 -33.51
N ASN A 71 4.16 38.30 -33.01
CA ASN A 71 5.44 37.77 -33.50
C ASN A 71 5.31 36.26 -33.63
N ASN A 72 5.46 35.74 -34.86
CA ASN A 72 6.25 34.55 -35.21
C ASN A 72 5.79 34.01 -36.56
N ASN A 73 6.50 34.42 -37.62
CA ASN A 73 6.66 33.62 -38.82
C ASN A 73 8.17 33.34 -38.95
N GLU A 74 8.49 32.07 -39.21
CA GLU A 74 9.83 31.47 -39.36
C GLU A 74 10.50 30.94 -38.07
N GLU A 75 9.95 29.87 -37.49
CA GLU A 75 10.71 28.98 -36.59
C GLU A 75 11.52 27.95 -37.41
N MET A 76 12.83 27.91 -37.17
CA MET A 76 13.78 26.97 -37.76
C MET A 76 13.51 25.51 -37.34
N PRO A 77 13.92 24.52 -38.15
CA PRO A 77 13.82 23.09 -37.83
C PRO A 77 14.42 22.67 -36.47
N GLN A 78 15.43 23.38 -35.95
CA GLN A 78 16.02 23.09 -34.64
C GLN A 78 15.10 23.40 -33.46
N GLN A 79 14.20 24.38 -33.57
CA GLN A 79 13.20 24.66 -32.52
C GLN A 79 12.05 23.65 -32.55
N GLN A 80 11.74 23.06 -33.71
CA GLN A 80 10.81 21.93 -33.80
C GLN A 80 11.41 20.66 -33.20
N GLU A 81 12.69 20.37 -33.43
CA GLU A 81 13.38 19.25 -32.78
C GLU A 81 13.46 19.44 -31.26
N GLN A 82 13.76 20.66 -30.80
CA GLN A 82 13.80 20.98 -29.37
C GLN A 82 12.41 20.98 -28.73
N LYS A 83 11.37 21.50 -29.39
CA LYS A 83 9.97 21.36 -28.95
C LYS A 83 9.52 19.91 -28.95
N ARG A 84 9.97 19.09 -29.91
CA ARG A 84 9.65 17.67 -29.97
C ARG A 84 10.32 16.90 -28.83
N ARG A 85 11.59 17.19 -28.53
CA ARG A 85 12.28 16.64 -27.36
C ARG A 85 11.66 17.10 -26.04
N LEU A 86 11.29 18.37 -25.93
CA LEU A 86 10.58 18.90 -24.76
C LEU A 86 9.18 18.32 -24.61
N SER A 87 8.46 18.06 -25.72
CA SER A 87 7.14 17.39 -25.69
C SER A 87 7.23 15.88 -25.46
N GLU A 88 8.37 15.26 -25.78
CA GLU A 88 8.66 13.84 -25.46
C GLU A 88 9.17 13.71 -24.00
N GLU A 89 9.81 14.75 -23.43
CA GLU A 89 10.18 14.85 -22.01
C GLU A 89 8.99 15.20 -21.08
N GLU A 90 7.89 15.74 -21.62
CA GLU A 90 6.78 16.33 -20.84
C GLU A 90 5.79 15.34 -20.20
N GLU A 91 5.97 14.01 -20.30
CA GLU A 91 4.99 13.06 -19.75
C GLU A 91 5.58 11.90 -18.92
N VAL A 92 6.85 11.96 -18.52
CA VAL A 92 7.36 10.96 -17.57
C VAL A 92 6.89 11.34 -16.16
N GLY A 93 5.82 10.70 -15.70
CA GLY A 93 5.31 10.88 -14.34
C GLY A 93 6.37 10.56 -13.27
N PRO A 94 6.21 11.07 -12.03
CA PRO A 94 7.22 10.95 -10.99
C PRO A 94 7.56 9.50 -10.61
N ILE A 95 6.63 8.56 -10.74
CA ILE A 95 6.89 7.14 -10.47
C ILE A 95 7.76 6.54 -11.60
N THR A 96 7.43 6.86 -12.84
CA THR A 96 8.20 6.41 -14.01
C THR A 96 9.61 7.00 -14.01
N ALA A 97 9.76 8.27 -13.59
CA ALA A 97 11.07 8.88 -13.38
C ALA A 97 11.89 8.15 -12.30
N ALA A 98 11.25 7.73 -11.20
CA ALA A 98 11.90 6.93 -10.17
C ALA A 98 12.33 5.55 -10.70
N LEU A 99 11.52 4.91 -11.55
CA LEU A 99 11.87 3.66 -12.21
C LEU A 99 13.09 3.82 -13.13
N HIS A 100 13.09 4.82 -14.02
CA HIS A 100 14.23 5.10 -14.91
C HIS A 100 15.51 5.30 -14.10
N LYS A 101 15.45 6.09 -13.03
CA LYS A 101 16.58 6.29 -12.11
C LYS A 101 17.04 4.98 -11.46
N ALA A 102 16.12 4.12 -11.03
CA ALA A 102 16.43 2.80 -10.47
C ALA A 102 17.05 1.83 -11.51
N GLN A 103 16.78 2.05 -12.80
CA GLN A 103 17.41 1.31 -13.91
C GLN A 103 18.80 1.84 -14.30
N GLY A 104 19.26 2.93 -13.65
CA GLY A 104 20.53 3.59 -13.99
C GLY A 104 20.40 4.59 -15.13
N GLU A 105 19.18 4.95 -15.53
CA GLU A 105 18.89 5.99 -16.51
C GLU A 105 18.84 7.35 -15.79
N GLY A 106 20.00 7.98 -15.59
CA GLY A 106 20.10 9.29 -14.95
C GLY A 106 21.53 9.63 -14.53
N GLU A 107 21.79 10.90 -14.21
CA GLU A 107 23.10 11.34 -13.69
C GLU A 107 23.28 10.97 -12.20
N ASP A 108 22.20 10.93 -11.43
CA ASP A 108 22.20 10.66 -10.00
C ASP A 108 21.87 9.20 -9.67
N SER A 109 22.57 8.60 -8.70
CA SER A 109 22.25 7.28 -8.16
C SER A 109 20.88 7.28 -7.48
N PHE A 110 20.12 6.19 -7.67
CA PHE A 110 18.83 5.95 -7.01
C PHE A 110 19.01 5.76 -5.51
N LYS A 111 18.34 6.57 -4.70
CA LYS A 111 18.49 6.59 -3.25
C LYS A 111 17.35 5.87 -2.56
N VAL A 112 17.69 4.85 -1.79
CA VAL A 112 16.75 4.02 -1.03
C VAL A 112 16.98 4.19 0.46
N LEU A 113 15.91 4.48 1.20
CA LEU A 113 15.90 4.32 2.65
C LEU A 113 15.25 2.97 2.98
N PHE A 114 16.03 2.06 3.58
CA PHE A 114 15.55 0.77 4.03
C PHE A 114 15.30 0.81 5.54
N LEU A 115 14.03 0.90 5.93
CA LEU A 115 13.59 1.02 7.31
C LEU A 115 13.14 -0.33 7.84
N ILE A 116 13.77 -0.79 8.93
CA ILE A 116 13.43 -2.05 9.58
C ILE A 116 13.02 -1.79 11.02
N THR A 117 11.90 -2.37 11.43
CA THR A 117 11.48 -2.36 12.84
C THR A 117 11.74 -3.71 13.47
N THR A 118 12.36 -3.69 14.65
CA THR A 118 12.51 -4.89 15.49
C THR A 118 12.02 -4.62 16.91
N LEU A 119 11.12 -5.49 17.38
CA LEU A 119 10.52 -5.35 18.71
C LEU A 119 11.47 -5.75 19.83
N SER A 120 12.33 -6.74 19.59
CA SER A 120 13.12 -7.38 20.63
C SER A 120 14.44 -7.88 20.07
N GLU A 121 15.54 -7.62 20.78
CA GLU A 121 16.87 -8.13 20.42
C GLU A 121 16.98 -9.66 20.54
N TYR A 122 16.24 -10.23 21.51
CA TYR A 122 16.18 -11.66 21.77
C TYR A 122 14.75 -12.17 21.67
N ASP A 123 14.58 -13.38 21.14
CA ASP A 123 13.28 -14.03 21.08
C ASP A 123 12.75 -14.32 22.49
N THR A 124 11.46 -14.09 22.69
CA THR A 124 10.78 -14.29 23.99
C THR A 124 10.36 -15.74 24.24
N GLY A 125 10.55 -16.64 23.26
CA GLY A 125 10.02 -18.01 23.31
C GLY A 125 8.53 -18.11 22.97
N THR A 126 7.88 -16.98 22.65
CA THR A 126 6.49 -16.98 22.20
C THR A 126 6.41 -17.34 20.70
N ARG A 127 5.21 -17.73 20.25
CA ARG A 127 4.92 -17.99 18.81
C ARG A 127 5.87 -19.01 18.16
N GLY A 128 6.30 -20.02 18.91
CA GLY A 128 7.16 -21.10 18.40
C GLY A 128 8.63 -20.72 18.19
N THR A 129 9.07 -19.55 18.66
CA THR A 129 10.48 -19.18 18.75
C THR A 129 11.17 -19.84 19.95
N THR A 130 12.51 -19.87 19.95
CA THR A 130 13.30 -20.35 21.09
C THR A 130 13.60 -19.18 22.02
N ALA A 131 13.24 -19.27 23.30
CA ALA A 131 13.51 -18.22 24.27
C ALA A 131 15.02 -17.90 24.36
N ASN A 132 15.35 -16.61 24.42
CA ASN A 132 16.71 -16.06 24.43
C ASN A 132 17.54 -16.35 23.18
N SER A 133 16.92 -16.80 22.08
CA SER A 133 17.58 -16.87 20.79
C SER A 133 17.95 -15.46 20.32
N ASP A 134 19.18 -15.29 19.85
CA ASP A 134 19.69 -14.03 19.33
C ASP A 134 18.96 -13.66 18.02
N ARG A 135 17.93 -12.82 18.12
CA ARG A 135 17.09 -12.43 16.99
C ARG A 135 17.84 -11.49 16.05
N LEU A 136 18.64 -10.58 16.60
CA LEU A 136 19.49 -9.68 15.81
C LEU A 136 20.39 -10.49 14.87
N ALA A 137 21.17 -11.43 15.42
CA ALA A 137 22.14 -12.17 14.62
C ALA A 137 21.50 -13.23 13.70
N ARG A 138 20.40 -13.88 14.14
CA ARG A 138 19.81 -15.01 13.41
C ARG A 138 18.69 -14.66 12.46
N VAL A 139 18.08 -13.48 12.62
CA VAL A 139 16.89 -13.07 11.85
C VAL A 139 17.16 -11.74 11.14
N LEU A 140 17.48 -10.68 11.89
CA LEU A 140 17.63 -9.33 11.34
C LEU A 140 18.89 -9.20 10.45
N LEU A 141 20.07 -9.59 10.91
CA LEU A 141 21.30 -9.45 10.13
C LEU A 141 21.24 -10.18 8.77
N PRO A 142 20.80 -11.45 8.68
CA PRO A 142 20.67 -12.13 7.39
C PRO A 142 19.80 -11.38 6.38
N ILE A 143 18.63 -10.88 6.80
CA ILE A 143 17.74 -10.15 5.89
C ILE A 143 18.32 -8.79 5.50
N LEU A 144 19.00 -8.12 6.44
CA LEU A 144 19.58 -6.81 6.23
C LEU A 144 20.72 -6.91 5.22
N THR A 145 21.70 -7.79 5.46
CA THR A 145 22.83 -8.00 4.56
C THR A 145 22.34 -8.48 3.19
N SER A 146 21.45 -9.47 3.14
CA SER A 146 20.93 -9.95 1.85
C SER A 146 20.21 -8.85 1.05
N GLY A 147 19.37 -8.04 1.71
CA GLY A 147 18.60 -7.00 1.05
C GLY A 147 19.49 -5.87 0.56
N VAL A 148 20.32 -5.32 1.46
CA VAL A 148 21.19 -4.18 1.16
C VAL A 148 22.22 -4.55 0.10
N SER A 149 22.87 -5.71 0.18
CA SER A 149 23.82 -6.14 -0.85
C SER A 149 23.17 -6.19 -2.23
N SER A 150 21.97 -6.77 -2.35
CA SER A 150 21.27 -6.83 -3.66
C SER A 150 20.99 -5.45 -4.27
N MET A 151 20.75 -4.44 -3.43
CA MET A 151 20.49 -3.06 -3.86
C MET A 151 21.80 -2.35 -4.24
N ILE A 152 22.87 -2.55 -3.46
CA ILE A 152 24.20 -2.01 -3.75
C ILE A 152 24.77 -2.61 -5.05
N ASP A 153 24.57 -3.91 -5.28
CA ASP A 153 25.02 -4.61 -6.49
C ASP A 153 24.37 -4.05 -7.78
N ARG A 154 23.24 -3.36 -7.65
CA ARG A 154 22.59 -2.61 -8.74
C ARG A 154 23.07 -1.17 -8.90
N GLY A 155 24.01 -0.73 -8.07
CA GLY A 155 24.54 0.64 -8.09
C GLY A 155 23.65 1.67 -7.40
N TRP A 156 22.72 1.24 -6.54
CA TRP A 156 21.88 2.15 -5.76
C TRP A 156 22.62 2.68 -4.53
N GLN A 157 22.27 3.87 -4.08
CA GLN A 157 22.68 4.37 -2.77
C GLN A 157 21.66 3.92 -1.74
N VAL A 158 22.10 3.20 -0.71
CA VAL A 158 21.21 2.62 0.30
C VAL A 158 21.64 3.09 1.67
N ASP A 159 20.69 3.61 2.44
CA ASP A 159 20.85 3.84 3.87
C ASP A 159 19.87 2.98 4.65
N VAL A 160 20.29 2.53 5.82
CA VAL A 160 19.51 1.70 6.73
C VAL A 160 19.07 2.53 7.92
N TYR A 161 17.78 2.44 8.26
CA TYR A 161 17.23 3.01 9.49
C TYR A 161 16.60 1.92 10.34
N LEU A 162 17.14 1.71 11.54
CA LEU A 162 16.60 0.74 12.48
C LEU A 162 15.74 1.42 13.54
N VAL A 163 14.49 1.00 13.65
CA VAL A 163 13.55 1.41 14.70
C VAL A 163 13.46 0.28 15.72
N LEU A 164 13.96 0.51 16.92
CA LEU A 164 14.17 -0.53 17.92
C LEU A 164 13.19 -0.39 19.08
N GLY A 165 12.52 -1.49 19.42
CA GLY A 165 11.65 -1.54 20.58
C GLY A 165 12.39 -1.68 21.91
N TYR A 166 13.64 -2.13 21.89
CA TYR A 166 14.45 -2.28 23.10
C TYR A 166 15.18 -0.97 23.46
N LYS A 167 15.49 -0.84 24.74
CA LYS A 167 15.95 0.42 25.36
C LYS A 167 17.33 0.89 24.87
N GLU A 168 18.24 -0.04 24.60
CA GLU A 168 19.63 0.26 24.25
C GLU A 168 20.18 -0.85 23.34
N LEU A 169 20.78 -0.47 22.21
CA LEU A 169 21.59 -1.32 21.35
C LEU A 169 23.05 -1.14 21.77
N LYS A 170 23.60 -2.15 22.43
CA LYS A 170 24.97 -2.07 22.94
C LYS A 170 25.98 -1.77 21.82
N PRO A 171 27.08 -1.05 22.10
CA PRO A 171 28.07 -0.68 21.09
C PRO A 171 28.60 -1.87 20.27
N GLU A 172 28.87 -3.01 20.89
CA GLU A 172 29.34 -4.22 20.21
C GLU A 172 28.30 -4.81 19.26
N ARG A 173 27.01 -4.63 19.56
CA ARG A 173 25.89 -5.09 18.73
C ARG A 173 25.64 -4.15 17.58
N ARG A 174 25.77 -2.85 17.80
CA ARG A 174 25.79 -1.86 16.72
C ARG A 174 26.96 -2.11 15.76
N GLN A 175 28.16 -2.38 16.29
CA GLN A 175 29.32 -2.70 15.47
C GLN A 175 29.09 -3.96 14.63
N MET A 176 28.48 -5.00 15.21
CA MET A 176 28.09 -6.20 14.46
C MET A 176 27.18 -5.89 13.24
N ILE A 177 26.29 -4.90 13.34
CA ILE A 177 25.45 -4.47 12.21
C ILE A 177 26.31 -3.74 11.18
N VAL A 178 27.15 -2.79 11.62
CA VAL A 178 28.05 -2.03 10.73
C VAL A 178 28.98 -2.95 9.97
N ASP A 179 29.58 -3.94 10.64
CA ASP A 179 30.50 -4.92 10.04
C ASP A 179 29.79 -5.83 9.02
N ALA A 180 28.47 -6.00 9.14
CA ALA A 180 27.66 -6.84 8.26
C ALA A 180 27.08 -6.07 7.06
N LEU A 181 27.18 -4.74 7.05
CA LEU A 181 26.71 -3.89 5.96
C LEU A 181 27.82 -3.64 4.93
N PRO A 182 27.50 -3.56 3.63
CA PRO A 182 28.48 -3.12 2.62
C PRO A 182 29.05 -1.73 2.90
N ASP A 183 30.26 -1.48 2.41
CA ASP A 183 30.90 -0.16 2.51
C ASP A 183 30.04 0.94 1.87
N GLY A 184 30.00 2.11 2.52
CA GLY A 184 29.25 3.29 2.04
C GLY A 184 27.77 3.31 2.41
N VAL A 185 27.24 2.25 3.03
CA VAL A 185 25.86 2.22 3.55
C VAL A 185 25.78 2.98 4.88
N GLY A 186 24.91 3.99 4.95
CA GLY A 186 24.61 4.69 6.19
C GLY A 186 23.79 3.82 7.15
N LEU A 187 24.04 3.96 8.46
CA LEU A 187 23.25 3.33 9.51
C LEU A 187 22.79 4.35 10.55
N GLU A 188 21.50 4.59 10.61
CA GLU A 188 20.81 5.34 11.66
C GLU A 188 19.99 4.38 12.54
N VAL A 189 19.92 4.68 13.84
CA VAL A 189 19.26 3.84 14.84
C VAL A 189 18.44 4.70 15.78
N TRP A 190 17.16 4.36 15.93
CA TRP A 190 16.27 4.91 16.95
C TRP A 190 15.98 3.85 18.01
N GLU A 191 16.64 3.98 19.16
CA GLU A 191 16.47 3.15 20.35
C GLU A 191 15.26 3.60 21.18
N ASP A 192 14.68 2.69 21.97
CA ASP A 192 13.53 2.96 22.85
C ASP A 192 12.34 3.62 22.11
N ALA A 193 12.09 3.19 20.87
CA ALA A 193 11.12 3.84 19.99
C ALA A 193 9.66 3.44 20.29
N MET A 194 9.41 2.53 21.23
CA MET A 194 8.05 2.12 21.57
C MET A 194 7.25 3.30 22.13
N PRO A 195 6.13 3.70 21.50
CA PRO A 195 5.32 4.78 22.02
C PRO A 195 4.66 4.38 23.35
N LEU A 196 4.35 5.37 24.18
CA LEU A 196 3.58 5.17 25.40
C LEU A 196 2.08 5.40 25.12
N TYR A 197 1.21 4.63 25.77
CA TYR A 197 -0.23 4.82 25.68
C TYR A 197 -0.94 4.53 27.00
N TYR A 198 -2.13 5.12 27.15
CA TYR A 198 -3.04 4.81 28.26
C TYR A 198 -3.83 3.53 27.95
N LYS A 199 -3.49 2.43 28.63
CA LYS A 199 -4.17 1.14 28.44
C LYS A 199 -5.61 1.17 28.91
N ARG A 200 -6.56 1.12 27.98
CA ARG A 200 -7.99 1.10 28.30
C ARG A 200 -8.34 -0.06 29.22
N LYS A 201 -8.89 0.24 30.40
CA LYS A 201 -9.45 -0.77 31.31
C LYS A 201 -10.80 -1.29 30.79
N ARG A 202 -11.51 -0.50 29.97
CA ARG A 202 -12.82 -0.82 29.39
C ARG A 202 -12.90 -0.36 27.93
N LEU A 203 -13.58 -1.13 27.07
CA LEU A 203 -13.80 -0.78 25.65
C LEU A 203 -14.48 0.58 25.47
N ALA A 204 -15.38 0.96 26.39
CA ALA A 204 -16.12 2.23 26.34
C ALA A 204 -15.33 3.44 26.90
N GLN A 205 -14.14 3.22 27.48
CA GLN A 205 -13.35 4.29 28.08
C GLN A 205 -12.78 5.21 26.99
N ARG A 206 -13.27 6.46 26.94
CA ARG A 206 -12.81 7.46 25.97
C ARG A 206 -11.62 8.26 26.49
N GLU A 207 -11.63 8.61 27.78
CA GLU A 207 -10.59 9.41 28.43
C GLU A 207 -9.79 8.57 29.43
N PRO A 208 -8.49 8.86 29.62
CA PRO A 208 -7.70 8.24 30.66
C PRO A 208 -8.28 8.50 32.06
N GLU A 209 -8.24 7.50 32.94
CA GLU A 209 -8.56 7.71 34.37
C GLU A 209 -7.41 8.48 35.05
N LYS A 210 -7.72 9.25 36.11
CA LYS A 210 -6.72 10.11 36.79
C LYS A 210 -5.51 9.34 37.33
N ASP A 211 -5.68 8.06 37.64
CA ASP A 211 -4.68 7.14 38.19
C ASP A 211 -4.12 6.15 37.14
N GLN A 212 -4.47 6.33 35.85
CA GLN A 212 -4.06 5.41 34.81
C GLN A 212 -2.58 5.59 34.43
N VAL A 213 -1.84 4.50 34.47
CA VAL A 213 -0.41 4.47 34.15
C VAL A 213 -0.21 4.31 32.64
N LEU A 214 0.82 4.98 32.11
CA LEU A 214 1.27 4.78 30.73
C LEU A 214 1.96 3.42 30.61
N GLU A 215 1.60 2.65 29.59
CA GLU A 215 2.27 1.39 29.22
C GLU A 215 2.96 1.54 27.86
N LEU A 216 3.96 0.69 27.61
CA LEU A 216 4.58 0.60 26.28
C LEU A 216 3.59 -0.02 25.28
N ALA A 217 3.34 0.69 24.19
CA ALA A 217 2.59 0.20 23.04
C ALA A 217 3.54 -0.52 22.08
N SER A 218 3.89 -1.78 22.37
CA SER A 218 4.69 -2.62 21.45
C SER A 218 4.07 -2.71 20.05
N HIS A 219 2.75 -2.70 19.98
CA HIS A 219 1.97 -2.67 18.74
C HIS A 219 2.01 -1.30 18.01
N GLY A 220 2.50 -0.25 18.67
CA GLY A 220 2.69 1.06 18.07
C GLY A 220 4.07 1.25 17.45
N LEU A 221 5.00 0.30 17.67
CA LEU A 221 6.41 0.48 17.35
C LEU A 221 6.63 0.75 15.87
N SER A 222 6.16 -0.11 14.96
CA SER A 222 6.53 0.10 13.56
C SER A 222 5.80 1.27 12.89
N ARG A 223 4.83 1.91 13.55
CA ARG A 223 4.27 3.20 13.10
C ARG A 223 5.33 4.29 13.12
N GLN A 224 6.33 4.14 13.98
CA GLN A 224 7.46 5.06 14.07
C GLN A 224 8.26 5.17 12.77
N HIS A 225 8.19 4.16 11.88
CA HIS A 225 8.71 4.26 10.52
C HIS A 225 8.24 5.52 9.81
N ARG A 226 7.00 5.96 10.04
CA ARG A 226 6.43 7.09 9.33
C ARG A 226 6.88 8.45 9.85
N TYR A 227 7.32 8.54 11.10
CA TYR A 227 8.02 9.74 11.57
C TYR A 227 9.36 9.87 10.85
N VAL A 228 10.11 8.76 10.75
CA VAL A 228 11.36 8.71 9.97
C VAL A 228 11.10 9.05 8.50
N VAL A 229 10.11 8.42 7.86
CA VAL A 229 9.74 8.70 6.45
C VAL A 229 9.40 10.18 6.27
N LYS A 230 8.62 10.79 7.17
CA LYS A 230 8.29 12.21 7.10
C LYS A 230 9.55 13.08 7.14
N ASP A 231 10.43 12.81 8.10
CA ASP A 231 11.63 13.62 8.31
C ASP A 231 12.63 13.47 7.16
N LYS A 232 12.69 12.29 6.55
CA LYS A 232 13.60 11.93 5.46
C LYS A 232 12.97 12.01 4.06
N LEU A 233 11.72 12.48 3.95
CA LEU A 233 10.90 12.34 2.73
C LEU A 233 11.59 12.88 1.47
N TYR A 234 12.30 13.99 1.62
CA TYR A 234 12.96 14.70 0.52
C TYR A 234 14.40 14.27 0.26
N GLU A 235 14.97 13.40 1.08
CA GLU A 235 16.34 12.90 0.96
C GLU A 235 16.44 11.67 0.05
N TYR A 236 15.36 10.87 -0.05
CA TYR A 236 15.34 9.58 -0.74
C TYR A 236 14.30 9.54 -1.87
N ASP A 237 14.55 8.70 -2.86
CA ASP A 237 13.64 8.47 -3.99
C ASP A 237 12.58 7.42 -3.61
N PHE A 238 12.99 6.45 -2.79
CA PHE A 238 12.19 5.27 -2.46
C PHE A 238 12.36 4.83 -1.01
N PHE A 239 11.27 4.30 -0.44
CA PHE A 239 11.21 3.83 0.94
C PHE A 239 10.73 2.39 0.96
N ALA A 240 11.45 1.52 1.66
CA ALA A 240 10.98 0.19 2.03
C ALA A 240 10.91 0.08 3.55
N CYS A 241 9.70 -0.09 4.09
CA CYS A 241 9.44 -0.15 5.52
C CYS A 241 8.90 -1.54 5.88
N PHE A 242 9.69 -2.37 6.57
CA PHE A 242 9.32 -3.75 6.86
C PHE A 242 9.66 -4.20 8.28
N GLU A 243 9.04 -5.30 8.70
CA GLU A 243 9.42 -6.04 9.90
C GLU A 243 10.79 -6.73 9.73
N ASP A 244 11.44 -7.01 10.85
CA ASP A 244 12.79 -7.58 10.93
C ASP A 244 12.93 -9.05 10.55
N ASP A 245 11.83 -9.71 10.16
CA ASP A 245 11.83 -11.08 9.63
C ASP A 245 11.35 -11.17 8.18
N MET A 246 11.30 -10.04 7.47
CA MET A 246 10.93 -9.98 6.06
C MET A 246 12.14 -9.72 5.17
N ARG A 247 12.48 -10.67 4.30
CA ARG A 247 13.53 -10.47 3.29
C ARG A 247 12.98 -9.64 2.14
N VAL A 248 13.60 -8.49 1.91
CA VAL A 248 13.33 -7.59 0.79
C VAL A 248 14.62 -7.40 0.02
N THR A 249 14.58 -7.66 -1.28
CA THR A 249 15.71 -7.48 -2.20
C THR A 249 15.37 -6.44 -3.24
N SER A 250 16.36 -6.04 -4.03
CA SER A 250 16.16 -5.14 -5.14
C SER A 250 15.19 -5.64 -6.22
N ASP A 251 15.05 -6.96 -6.40
CA ASP A 251 14.11 -7.50 -7.41
C ASP A 251 12.66 -7.23 -7.02
N HIS A 252 12.36 -7.27 -5.72
CA HIS A 252 11.06 -6.89 -5.18
C HIS A 252 10.78 -5.40 -5.43
N MET A 253 11.78 -4.54 -5.21
CA MET A 253 11.66 -3.10 -5.43
C MET A 253 11.50 -2.75 -6.91
N MET A 254 12.25 -3.40 -7.79
CA MET A 254 12.11 -3.23 -9.23
C MET A 254 10.74 -3.63 -9.72
N ASN A 255 10.26 -4.81 -9.32
CA ASN A 255 8.92 -5.25 -9.70
C ASN A 255 7.85 -4.27 -9.20
N PHE A 256 8.01 -3.74 -7.98
CA PHE A 256 7.12 -2.71 -7.44
C PHE A 256 7.14 -1.43 -8.28
N LEU A 257 8.32 -0.92 -8.65
CA LEU A 257 8.46 0.29 -9.47
C LEU A 257 7.92 0.10 -10.89
N GLU A 258 8.23 -1.03 -11.53
CA GLU A 258 7.72 -1.40 -12.86
C GLU A 258 6.19 -1.43 -12.87
N MET A 259 5.58 -2.15 -11.93
CA MET A 259 4.12 -2.22 -11.84
C MET A 259 3.50 -0.87 -11.46
N SER A 260 4.15 -0.08 -10.60
CA SER A 260 3.68 1.26 -10.22
C SER A 260 3.72 2.24 -11.41
N SER A 261 4.78 2.18 -12.23
CA SER A 261 4.89 2.98 -13.46
C SER A 261 3.82 2.57 -14.48
N GLN A 262 3.52 1.28 -14.60
CA GLN A 262 2.40 0.81 -15.42
C GLN A 262 1.04 1.35 -14.93
N ILE A 263 0.81 1.40 -13.61
CA ILE A 263 -0.38 2.02 -13.02
C ILE A 263 -0.43 3.53 -13.33
N GLU A 264 0.70 4.24 -13.22
CA GLU A 264 0.82 5.67 -13.56
C GLU A 264 0.49 5.94 -15.03
N SER A 265 0.99 5.10 -15.95
CA SER A 265 0.65 5.18 -17.37
C SER A 265 -0.85 5.02 -17.64
N LEU A 266 -1.52 4.13 -16.89
CA LEU A 266 -2.98 3.97 -16.96
C LEU A 266 -3.73 5.21 -16.43
N ILE A 267 -3.20 5.86 -15.38
CA ILE A 267 -3.78 7.11 -14.86
C ILE A 267 -3.73 8.19 -15.95
N HIS A 268 -2.57 8.37 -16.59
CA HIS A 268 -2.43 9.33 -17.69
C HIS A 268 -3.31 8.98 -18.90
N THR A 269 -3.46 7.69 -19.21
CA THR A 269 -4.38 7.24 -20.25
C THR A 269 -5.82 7.62 -19.91
N ALA A 270 -6.24 7.42 -18.66
CA ALA A 270 -7.57 7.81 -18.20
C ALA A 270 -7.77 9.33 -18.24
N GLU A 271 -6.76 10.13 -17.87
CA GLU A 271 -6.78 11.60 -17.92
C GLU A 271 -6.95 12.15 -19.35
N LYS A 272 -6.43 11.44 -20.36
CA LYS A 272 -6.55 11.82 -21.78
C LYS A 272 -7.89 11.42 -22.41
N ASN A 273 -8.60 10.47 -21.83
CA ASN A 273 -9.87 9.99 -22.35
C ASN A 273 -11.03 10.92 -21.95
N GLN A 274 -11.99 11.10 -22.87
CA GLN A 274 -13.11 12.04 -22.68
C GLN A 274 -14.01 11.69 -21.48
N ASP A 275 -14.07 10.41 -21.09
CA ASP A 275 -14.88 9.93 -19.97
C ASP A 275 -14.08 9.69 -18.68
N GLU A 276 -12.81 10.11 -18.65
CA GLU A 276 -11.89 9.99 -17.51
C GLU A 276 -11.64 8.54 -17.04
N LYS A 277 -11.64 7.58 -17.98
CA LYS A 277 -11.42 6.16 -17.70
C LYS A 277 -10.35 5.53 -18.58
N ALA A 278 -9.65 4.54 -18.04
CA ALA A 278 -8.82 3.62 -18.80
C ALA A 278 -9.64 2.38 -19.18
N HIS A 279 -9.70 2.10 -20.48
CA HIS A 279 -10.50 1.01 -21.05
C HIS A 279 -9.69 -0.26 -21.28
N VAL A 280 -10.33 -1.40 -21.05
CA VAL A 280 -9.73 -2.70 -21.41
C VAL A 280 -9.87 -2.91 -22.92
N LYS A 281 -8.87 -3.52 -23.55
CA LYS A 281 -9.00 -3.90 -24.97
C LYS A 281 -10.06 -5.01 -25.09
N ASN A 282 -11.05 -4.78 -25.96
CA ASN A 282 -12.20 -5.66 -26.18
C ASN A 282 -13.03 -5.86 -24.90
N GLU A 283 -13.53 -4.76 -24.32
CA GLU A 283 -14.41 -4.81 -23.15
C GLU A 283 -15.60 -5.75 -23.40
N SER A 284 -15.89 -6.60 -22.42
CA SER A 284 -17.02 -7.52 -22.49
C SER A 284 -18.35 -6.76 -22.54
N THR A 285 -19.29 -7.27 -23.33
CA THR A 285 -20.67 -6.76 -23.39
C THR A 285 -21.56 -7.32 -22.28
N ARG A 286 -20.96 -7.95 -21.25
CA ARG A 286 -21.69 -8.67 -20.20
C ARG A 286 -22.57 -7.71 -19.39
N ASP A 287 -23.81 -8.15 -19.13
CA ASP A 287 -24.73 -7.42 -18.27
C ASP A 287 -24.11 -7.24 -16.87
N GLY A 288 -23.97 -5.98 -16.47
CA GLY A 288 -23.47 -5.57 -15.17
C GLY A 288 -24.18 -6.22 -13.98
N SER A 289 -25.45 -6.60 -14.14
CA SER A 289 -26.24 -7.27 -13.11
C SER A 289 -25.76 -8.70 -12.77
N THR A 290 -24.99 -9.33 -13.68
CA THR A 290 -24.53 -10.72 -13.56
C THR A 290 -23.05 -10.84 -13.17
N ARG A 291 -22.36 -9.73 -12.94
CA ARG A 291 -20.88 -9.69 -12.78
C ARG A 291 -20.35 -10.40 -11.54
N GLU A 292 -21.10 -10.36 -10.45
CA GLU A 292 -20.74 -10.99 -9.18
C GLU A 292 -21.18 -12.46 -9.10
N THR A 293 -21.85 -12.96 -10.15
CA THR A 293 -22.33 -14.34 -10.19
C THR A 293 -21.44 -15.18 -11.11
N PRO A 294 -20.77 -16.20 -10.57
CA PRO A 294 -20.07 -17.19 -11.37
C PRO A 294 -20.99 -17.80 -12.43
N SER A 295 -20.52 -17.93 -13.67
CA SER A 295 -21.28 -18.69 -14.69
C SER A 295 -21.30 -20.19 -14.40
N ASP A 296 -20.33 -20.69 -13.62
CA ASP A 296 -20.17 -22.10 -13.25
C ASP A 296 -20.74 -22.44 -11.86
N ASN A 297 -21.36 -21.46 -11.19
CA ASN A 297 -21.80 -21.55 -9.78
C ASN A 297 -20.69 -21.88 -8.77
N ALA A 298 -19.40 -21.66 -9.10
CA ALA A 298 -18.34 -21.97 -8.15
C ALA A 298 -18.41 -21.03 -6.93
N PRO A 299 -18.31 -21.56 -5.70
CA PRO A 299 -18.62 -20.82 -4.47
C PRO A 299 -17.53 -19.83 -4.05
N VAL A 300 -16.37 -19.83 -4.72
CA VAL A 300 -15.20 -18.99 -4.44
C VAL A 300 -14.41 -18.75 -5.72
N GLY A 301 -13.57 -17.70 -5.71
CA GLY A 301 -12.66 -17.40 -6.81
C GLY A 301 -13.40 -17.01 -8.07
N ASN A 302 -14.35 -16.07 -7.97
CA ASN A 302 -15.12 -15.63 -9.12
C ASN A 302 -15.40 -14.16 -9.00
N ASP A 303 -14.72 -13.35 -9.81
CA ASP A 303 -15.22 -12.04 -10.20
C ASP A 303 -14.68 -11.65 -11.56
N VAL A 304 -15.60 -11.27 -12.42
CA VAL A 304 -15.32 -10.83 -13.78
C VAL A 304 -15.48 -9.33 -13.77
N VAL A 305 -14.36 -8.61 -13.79
CA VAL A 305 -14.41 -7.15 -13.91
C VAL A 305 -13.37 -6.69 -14.91
N ASP A 306 -13.74 -6.67 -16.18
CA ASP A 306 -12.99 -5.98 -17.24
C ASP A 306 -13.53 -4.57 -17.49
N ASP A 307 -14.28 -4.02 -16.52
CA ASP A 307 -14.80 -2.66 -16.62
C ASP A 307 -13.69 -1.62 -16.76
N PRO A 308 -13.96 -0.54 -17.51
CA PRO A 308 -13.09 0.61 -17.54
C PRO A 308 -12.89 1.18 -16.12
N LEU A 309 -11.66 1.57 -15.83
CA LEU A 309 -11.25 2.06 -14.52
C LEU A 309 -11.16 3.58 -14.53
N THR A 310 -11.83 4.22 -13.57
CA THR A 310 -11.70 5.67 -13.37
C THR A 310 -10.31 6.04 -12.85
N ILE A 311 -9.90 7.29 -13.06
CA ILE A 311 -8.67 7.86 -12.47
C ILE A 311 -8.58 7.58 -10.97
N GLN A 312 -9.68 7.81 -10.23
CA GLN A 312 -9.72 7.61 -8.78
C GLN A 312 -9.58 6.14 -8.37
N ALA A 313 -10.08 5.21 -9.17
CA ALA A 313 -9.88 3.79 -8.93
C ALA A 313 -8.41 3.40 -9.17
N LEU A 314 -7.81 3.87 -10.27
CA LEU A 314 -6.40 3.60 -10.62
C LEU A 314 -5.42 4.16 -9.58
N LYS A 315 -5.66 5.39 -9.10
CA LYS A 315 -4.86 6.00 -8.02
C LYS A 315 -4.86 5.17 -6.73
N ARG A 316 -5.86 4.30 -6.53
CA ARG A 316 -5.95 3.41 -5.36
C ARG A 316 -5.32 2.03 -5.60
N VAL A 317 -4.81 1.74 -6.79
CA VAL A 317 -4.16 0.47 -7.10
C VAL A 317 -2.69 0.57 -6.74
N ILE A 318 -2.18 -0.43 -6.02
CA ILE A 318 -0.74 -0.57 -5.77
C ILE A 318 -0.28 -2.02 -5.94
N PRO A 319 0.99 -2.27 -6.27
CA PRO A 319 1.54 -3.62 -6.24
C PRO A 319 1.48 -4.20 -4.82
N GLY A 320 0.98 -5.43 -4.71
CA GLY A 320 0.91 -6.18 -3.45
C GLY A 320 2.06 -7.17 -3.30
N PHE A 321 2.20 -7.71 -2.09
CA PHE A 321 3.15 -8.78 -1.78
C PHE A 321 2.49 -9.88 -0.97
N LEU A 322 2.95 -11.12 -1.15
CA LEU A 322 2.55 -12.28 -0.38
C LEU A 322 3.68 -12.72 0.53
N ARG A 323 3.39 -12.97 1.80
CA ARG A 323 4.35 -13.58 2.71
C ARG A 323 4.42 -15.08 2.47
N VAL A 324 5.65 -15.57 2.33
CA VAL A 324 5.96 -16.97 2.12
C VAL A 324 6.99 -17.47 3.12
N GLU A 325 6.97 -18.77 3.40
CA GLU A 325 7.95 -19.49 4.19
C GLU A 325 8.52 -20.59 3.30
N ALA A 326 9.76 -20.99 3.58
CA ALA A 326 10.35 -22.16 2.96
C ALA A 326 10.19 -23.34 3.93
N LEU A 327 9.70 -24.47 3.41
CA LEU A 327 9.53 -25.68 4.19
C LEU A 327 10.86 -26.15 4.78
N ASP A 328 10.91 -26.17 6.11
CA ASP A 328 12.11 -26.56 6.85
C ASP A 328 12.29 -28.09 6.80
N ASP A 329 13.31 -28.55 6.09
CA ASP A 329 13.68 -29.97 5.98
C ASP A 329 14.66 -30.43 7.06
N ARG A 330 15.13 -29.53 7.93
CA ARG A 330 15.96 -29.89 9.08
C ARG A 330 15.22 -30.80 10.08
N PHE A 331 13.91 -30.93 9.92
CA PHE A 331 13.07 -31.85 10.68
C PHE A 331 12.63 -33.02 9.80
N GLU A 332 13.14 -34.23 10.08
CA GLU A 332 12.81 -35.47 9.35
C GLU A 332 11.30 -35.74 9.25
N SER A 333 10.50 -35.24 10.20
CA SER A 333 9.04 -35.38 10.27
C SER A 333 8.30 -34.03 10.22
N HIS A 334 8.59 -33.20 9.23
CA HIS A 334 7.88 -31.91 9.09
C HIS A 334 6.36 -32.12 8.89
N GLN A 335 5.54 -31.44 9.70
CA GLN A 335 4.10 -31.70 9.79
C GLN A 335 3.27 -31.35 8.55
N LEU A 336 3.86 -30.59 7.62
CA LEU A 336 3.29 -30.22 6.32
C LEU A 336 3.77 -31.13 5.17
N ARG A 337 4.65 -32.10 5.44
CA ARG A 337 5.03 -33.13 4.46
C ARG A 337 3.99 -34.25 4.43
N ASN A 338 4.21 -35.26 3.60
CA ASN A 338 3.37 -36.46 3.47
C ASN A 338 1.94 -36.16 3.00
N GLY A 339 1.81 -35.37 1.93
CA GLY A 339 0.53 -35.10 1.28
C GLY A 339 -0.37 -34.07 1.97
N VAL A 340 0.05 -33.50 3.11
CA VAL A 340 -0.74 -32.47 3.81
C VAL A 340 -0.96 -31.23 2.93
N LEU A 341 0.07 -30.80 2.22
CA LEU A 341 -0.02 -29.69 1.27
C LEU A 341 -0.79 -30.05 0.00
N ASP A 342 -1.17 -31.30 -0.19
CA ASP A 342 -2.07 -31.69 -1.27
C ASP A 342 -3.53 -31.53 -0.84
N GLU A 343 -3.85 -31.26 0.43
CA GLU A 343 -5.23 -31.16 0.94
C GLU A 343 -5.51 -29.77 1.52
N PHE A 344 -5.15 -28.73 0.75
CA PHE A 344 -5.35 -27.33 1.12
C PHE A 344 -6.78 -26.83 0.91
N THR A 345 -7.13 -25.74 1.59
CA THR A 345 -8.49 -25.18 1.55
C THR A 345 -8.86 -24.75 0.12
N PHE A 346 -10.07 -25.12 -0.31
CA PHE A 346 -10.66 -24.83 -1.64
C PHE A 346 -10.10 -25.59 -2.84
N LYS A 347 -9.16 -26.53 -2.67
CA LYS A 347 -8.64 -27.37 -3.78
C LYS A 347 -9.74 -28.00 -4.64
N GLU A 348 -10.77 -28.58 -4.04
CA GLU A 348 -11.87 -29.21 -4.77
C GLU A 348 -12.75 -28.21 -5.55
N LYS A 349 -12.85 -26.97 -5.07
CA LYS A 349 -13.69 -25.91 -5.66
C LYS A 349 -12.96 -25.16 -6.76
N VAL A 350 -11.68 -24.90 -6.55
CA VAL A 350 -10.77 -24.27 -7.50
C VAL A 350 -9.49 -25.08 -7.50
N PRO A 351 -9.40 -26.14 -8.35
CA PRO A 351 -8.15 -26.86 -8.52
C PRO A 351 -7.11 -25.92 -9.14
N ALA A 352 -5.83 -26.16 -8.83
CA ALA A 352 -4.75 -25.48 -9.54
C ALA A 352 -4.80 -25.85 -11.03
N HIS A 353 -4.57 -24.86 -11.90
CA HIS A 353 -4.53 -25.07 -13.34
C HIS A 353 -3.50 -26.16 -13.69
N PRO A 354 -3.79 -27.11 -14.60
CA PRO A 354 -2.93 -28.28 -14.85
C PRO A 354 -1.47 -27.93 -15.18
N GLU A 355 -1.24 -26.82 -15.87
CA GLU A 355 0.11 -26.36 -16.18
C GLU A 355 0.92 -25.97 -14.94
N TYR A 356 0.25 -25.54 -13.86
CA TYR A 356 0.84 -25.04 -12.61
C TYR A 356 0.76 -26.06 -11.46
N GLY A 357 0.09 -27.20 -11.67
CA GLY A 357 -0.18 -28.21 -10.65
C GLY A 357 1.04 -29.07 -10.28
N SER A 358 1.05 -29.54 -9.02
CA SER A 358 2.19 -30.19 -8.35
C SER A 358 2.72 -31.49 -8.96
N SER A 359 2.02 -32.14 -9.89
CA SER A 359 2.40 -33.46 -10.41
C SER A 359 3.29 -33.44 -11.65
N SER A 360 3.42 -32.31 -12.35
CA SER A 360 4.16 -32.22 -13.61
C SER A 360 5.11 -31.01 -13.65
N ALA A 361 6.15 -31.05 -12.80
CA ALA A 361 7.50 -30.51 -13.04
C ALA A 361 7.69 -29.05 -13.52
N SER A 362 6.69 -28.19 -13.50
CA SER A 362 6.86 -26.79 -13.88
C SER A 362 7.26 -25.95 -12.67
N ASN A 363 8.56 -25.67 -12.56
CA ASN A 363 9.15 -24.71 -11.63
C ASN A 363 8.78 -23.27 -12.07
N TRP A 364 7.50 -22.91 -11.98
CA TRP A 364 7.04 -21.58 -12.39
C TRP A 364 7.56 -20.48 -11.47
N ILE A 365 7.66 -20.79 -10.18
CA ILE A 365 8.27 -19.92 -9.19
C ILE A 365 9.71 -20.34 -9.01
N ASP A 366 10.63 -19.42 -9.33
CA ASP A 366 12.04 -19.54 -9.02
C ASP A 366 12.31 -19.06 -7.58
N PRO A 367 12.64 -19.96 -6.65
CA PRO A 367 12.93 -19.58 -5.27
C PRO A 367 14.16 -18.68 -5.14
N ASN A 368 15.03 -18.62 -6.15
CA ASN A 368 16.21 -17.75 -6.13
C ASN A 368 15.87 -16.26 -6.06
N VAL A 369 14.68 -15.88 -6.51
CA VAL A 369 14.23 -14.50 -6.48
C VAL A 369 13.82 -14.06 -5.06
N CYS A 370 13.05 -14.90 -4.35
CA CYS A 370 12.50 -14.54 -3.04
C CYS A 370 13.31 -15.08 -1.86
N CYS A 371 13.74 -16.34 -1.96
CA CYS A 371 13.84 -17.20 -0.79
C CYS A 371 15.15 -17.98 -0.71
N ALA A 372 15.89 -18.12 -1.81
CA ALA A 372 17.12 -18.89 -1.81
C ALA A 372 18.25 -18.21 -1.07
N GLU A 373 19.09 -19.04 -0.48
CA GLU A 373 20.23 -18.69 0.34
C GLU A 373 21.35 -19.69 0.07
N ASP A 374 22.59 -19.23 0.16
CA ASP A 374 23.76 -20.08 -0.06
C ASP A 374 23.93 -21.11 1.06
N GLU A 375 24.69 -22.18 0.79
CA GLU A 375 25.07 -23.16 1.82
C GLU A 375 26.36 -22.74 2.54
N PRO A 376 26.38 -22.72 3.90
CA PRO A 376 25.25 -22.99 4.81
C PRO A 376 24.28 -21.80 4.92
N GLY A 377 22.98 -22.09 5.05
CA GLY A 377 21.96 -21.04 5.17
C GLY A 377 22.22 -20.09 6.34
N ARG A 378 22.03 -18.78 6.10
CA ARG A 378 22.22 -17.74 7.13
C ARG A 378 21.05 -17.73 8.13
N GLY A 379 21.36 -17.99 9.40
CA GLY A 379 20.39 -17.90 10.50
C GLY A 379 19.25 -18.93 10.37
N ASN A 380 18.02 -18.45 10.21
CA ASN A 380 16.84 -19.31 10.05
C ASN A 380 16.46 -19.58 8.58
N MET A 381 17.14 -18.96 7.62
CA MET A 381 16.86 -19.11 6.20
C MET A 381 17.27 -20.51 5.72
N LYS A 382 16.40 -21.13 4.92
CA LYS A 382 16.68 -22.43 4.29
C LYS A 382 17.61 -22.21 3.09
N PRO A 383 18.73 -22.95 3.00
CA PRO A 383 19.53 -22.93 1.78
C PRO A 383 18.84 -23.68 0.65
N ASN A 384 19.02 -23.22 -0.58
CA ASN A 384 18.57 -23.90 -1.81
C ASN A 384 17.12 -24.45 -1.78
N PRO A 385 16.11 -23.68 -1.34
CA PRO A 385 14.71 -24.13 -1.38
C PRO A 385 14.30 -24.40 -2.82
N VAL A 386 13.49 -25.44 -3.05
CA VAL A 386 12.87 -25.68 -4.36
C VAL A 386 11.49 -25.03 -4.43
N SER A 387 10.93 -24.90 -5.65
CA SER A 387 9.63 -24.26 -5.88
C SER A 387 8.51 -24.83 -4.99
N ASN A 388 8.51 -26.16 -4.80
CA ASN A 388 7.54 -26.87 -3.95
C ASN A 388 7.76 -26.70 -2.44
N ASP A 389 8.87 -26.10 -2.02
CA ASP A 389 9.09 -25.74 -0.62
C ASP A 389 8.46 -24.39 -0.24
N ILE A 390 8.07 -23.58 -1.22
CA ILE A 390 7.56 -22.23 -0.97
C ILE A 390 6.06 -22.30 -0.67
N ILE A 391 5.70 -21.92 0.56
CA ILE A 391 4.34 -22.03 1.09
C ILE A 391 3.83 -20.69 1.61
N LEU A 392 2.54 -20.43 1.42
CA LEU A 392 1.82 -19.30 2.02
C LEU A 392 0.78 -19.78 3.05
N TRP A 393 0.42 -18.91 3.99
CA TRP A 393 -0.56 -19.23 5.07
C TRP A 393 -1.52 -18.09 5.42
N GLU A 394 -1.32 -16.89 4.87
CA GLU A 394 -2.07 -15.68 5.27
C GLU A 394 -3.24 -15.35 4.34
N THR A 395 -3.30 -16.02 3.20
CA THR A 395 -4.34 -15.88 2.17
C THR A 395 -4.60 -17.22 1.51
N ASN A 396 -5.67 -17.28 0.72
CA ASN A 396 -5.99 -18.37 -0.19
C ASN A 396 -6.94 -17.85 -1.27
N ILE A 397 -7.33 -18.70 -2.22
CA ILE A 397 -8.18 -18.29 -3.36
C ILE A 397 -9.57 -17.80 -2.95
N GLY A 398 -10.10 -18.21 -1.79
CA GLY A 398 -11.38 -17.77 -1.27
C GLY A 398 -11.40 -16.30 -0.83
N ALA A 399 -10.24 -15.70 -0.62
CA ALA A 399 -10.07 -14.29 -0.28
C ALA A 399 -9.29 -13.50 -1.32
N ALA A 400 -9.07 -14.07 -2.51
CA ALA A 400 -8.47 -13.39 -3.63
C ALA A 400 -9.46 -13.33 -4.79
N GLY A 401 -9.41 -12.25 -5.57
CA GLY A 401 -10.11 -12.11 -6.84
C GLY A 401 -9.14 -12.15 -8.01
N VAL A 402 -9.65 -12.26 -9.23
CA VAL A 402 -8.87 -12.03 -10.45
C VAL A 402 -9.60 -10.99 -11.28
N ARG A 403 -8.87 -10.03 -11.83
CA ARG A 403 -9.43 -8.92 -12.62
C ARG A 403 -8.58 -8.69 -13.86
N LYS A 404 -9.24 -8.37 -14.98
CA LYS A 404 -8.56 -7.84 -16.17
C LYS A 404 -8.46 -6.32 -16.07
N TYR A 405 -7.24 -5.82 -15.90
CA TYR A 405 -6.92 -4.40 -15.98
C TYR A 405 -6.65 -4.01 -17.44
N PRO A 406 -6.78 -2.72 -17.77
CA PRO A 406 -6.24 -2.17 -19.01
C PRO A 406 -4.75 -2.51 -19.18
N GLU A 407 -4.32 -2.63 -20.42
CA GLU A 407 -2.89 -2.83 -20.74
C GLU A 407 -2.08 -1.59 -20.32
N PRO A 408 -0.88 -1.76 -19.73
CA PRO A 408 -0.04 -2.96 -19.80
C PRO A 408 -0.12 -3.90 -18.58
N LEU A 409 -1.07 -3.71 -17.65
CA LEU A 409 -1.19 -4.58 -16.48
C LEU A 409 -1.81 -5.94 -16.82
N GLY A 410 -2.88 -5.94 -17.64
CA GLY A 410 -3.58 -7.16 -18.02
C GLY A 410 -4.24 -7.88 -16.84
N TRP A 411 -4.15 -9.21 -16.79
CA TRP A 411 -4.79 -10.01 -15.75
C TRP A 411 -4.01 -10.00 -14.43
N MET A 412 -4.67 -9.59 -13.35
CA MET A 412 -4.08 -9.46 -12.01
C MET A 412 -4.95 -10.10 -10.94
N GLY A 413 -4.32 -10.68 -9.92
CA GLY A 413 -4.98 -11.13 -8.69
C GLY A 413 -5.21 -9.94 -7.76
N ALA A 414 -6.43 -9.74 -7.28
CA ALA A 414 -6.75 -8.74 -6.26
C ALA A 414 -6.59 -9.36 -4.86
N MET A 415 -5.80 -8.71 -4.00
CA MET A 415 -5.54 -9.19 -2.63
C MET A 415 -6.51 -8.60 -1.61
N PRO A 416 -6.75 -9.30 -0.49
CA PRO A 416 -7.66 -8.84 0.55
C PRO A 416 -7.22 -7.57 1.29
N VAL A 417 -8.20 -6.73 1.64
CA VAL A 417 -7.99 -5.36 2.16
C VAL A 417 -8.50 -5.22 3.61
N GLN A 418 -9.61 -5.88 4.01
CA GLN A 418 -10.13 -5.80 5.39
C GLN A 418 -11.10 -6.93 5.77
N ASP A 419 -11.28 -7.16 7.08
CA ASP A 419 -12.31 -8.02 7.70
C ASP A 419 -13.77 -7.71 7.31
N ILE A 420 -14.03 -6.59 6.66
CA ILE A 420 -15.37 -6.03 6.35
C ILE A 420 -15.59 -5.89 4.83
N ALA A 421 -14.65 -6.38 4.02
CA ALA A 421 -14.77 -6.38 2.57
C ALA A 421 -14.49 -7.78 2.06
N ASP A 422 -15.46 -8.37 1.35
CA ASP A 422 -15.15 -9.49 0.49
C ASP A 422 -14.28 -8.97 -0.64
N VAL A 423 -13.01 -9.33 -0.55
CA VAL A 423 -12.02 -8.92 -1.53
C VAL A 423 -11.71 -10.11 -2.40
N GLY A 424 -12.72 -10.48 -3.17
CA GLY A 424 -12.57 -10.99 -4.52
C GLY A 424 -13.43 -10.14 -5.46
N SER A 425 -14.61 -9.74 -4.96
CA SER A 425 -15.72 -9.19 -5.75
C SER A 425 -15.95 -7.72 -5.62
N PHE A 426 -15.68 -7.16 -4.45
CA PHE A 426 -15.93 -5.75 -4.24
C PHE A 426 -14.69 -4.93 -4.64
N TRP A 427 -14.57 -4.67 -5.93
CA TRP A 427 -13.73 -3.56 -6.38
C TRP A 427 -14.29 -2.27 -5.76
N SER A 428 -13.45 -1.53 -5.02
CA SER A 428 -13.85 -0.26 -4.39
C SER A 428 -14.31 0.81 -5.40
N GLY A 429 -14.21 0.55 -6.70
CA GLY A 429 -14.72 1.41 -7.78
C GLY A 429 -16.21 1.26 -8.09
N TYR A 430 -16.97 0.35 -7.43
CA TYR A 430 -18.42 0.29 -7.61
C TYR A 430 -19.12 1.29 -6.68
N GLY A 431 -19.57 2.40 -7.25
CA GLY A 431 -20.33 3.43 -6.55
C GLY A 431 -19.46 4.47 -5.83
N ASN A 432 -20.13 5.48 -5.27
CA ASN A 432 -19.48 6.49 -4.45
C ASN A 432 -18.85 5.77 -3.25
N ILE A 433 -17.52 5.85 -3.09
CA ILE A 433 -16.72 5.09 -2.09
C ILE A 433 -17.25 5.33 -0.66
N PHE A 434 -17.99 6.42 -0.46
CA PHE A 434 -18.63 6.85 0.78
C PHE A 434 -20.17 7.01 0.68
N GLY A 435 -20.81 6.57 -0.40
CA GLY A 435 -22.25 6.75 -0.65
C GLY A 435 -23.15 5.58 -0.22
N ASP A 436 -24.44 5.72 -0.56
CA ASP A 436 -25.57 4.94 -0.02
C ASP A 436 -25.27 3.46 0.21
N ALA A 437 -25.46 3.08 1.48
CA ALA A 437 -25.39 1.75 2.07
C ALA A 437 -24.78 0.69 1.16
N LEU A 438 -23.47 0.46 1.34
CA LEU A 438 -22.79 -0.84 1.20
C LEU A 438 -23.79 -1.92 0.76
N LYS A 439 -24.04 -2.05 -0.57
CA LYS A 439 -24.75 -3.20 -1.11
C LYS A 439 -24.10 -4.38 -0.44
N SER A 440 -24.90 -5.15 0.30
CA SER A 440 -24.45 -6.11 1.30
C SER A 440 -23.24 -6.84 0.79
N ARG A 441 -22.04 -6.37 1.19
CA ARG A 441 -20.80 -7.01 0.79
C ARG A 441 -20.98 -8.46 1.23
N PRO A 442 -20.80 -9.44 0.34
CA PRO A 442 -20.90 -10.81 0.78
C PRO A 442 -19.97 -10.98 1.99
N ARG A 443 -20.34 -11.89 2.89
CA ARG A 443 -19.55 -12.10 4.10
C ARG A 443 -18.51 -13.15 3.78
N ARG A 444 -17.27 -12.82 4.12
CA ARG A 444 -16.13 -13.71 4.28
C ARG A 444 -16.50 -15.18 4.35
N VAL A 445 -16.00 -15.93 3.38
CA VAL A 445 -15.94 -17.40 3.50
C VAL A 445 -14.84 -17.80 4.50
N ASP A 446 -13.82 -16.95 4.74
CA ASP A 446 -12.77 -17.18 5.75
C ASP A 446 -12.12 -15.90 6.35
N GLN A 447 -11.24 -16.07 7.35
CA GLN A 447 -10.60 -14.99 8.12
C GLN A 447 -9.27 -14.47 7.53
N THR A 448 -8.96 -14.76 6.27
CA THR A 448 -7.66 -14.40 5.70
C THR A 448 -7.55 -12.91 5.34
N LEU A 449 -6.32 -12.39 5.41
CA LEU A 449 -6.02 -10.94 5.28
C LEU A 449 -4.90 -10.66 4.28
N GLY A 450 -4.10 -11.67 3.90
CA GLY A 450 -2.97 -11.49 2.99
C GLY A 450 -1.98 -10.44 3.49
N GLN A 451 -1.45 -10.59 4.71
CA GLN A 451 -0.54 -9.59 5.27
C GLN A 451 0.80 -9.61 4.52
N GLN A 452 1.43 -8.44 4.35
CA GLN A 452 2.74 -8.25 3.73
C GLN A 452 3.81 -7.77 4.73
N ALA A 453 3.41 -7.41 5.96
CA ALA A 453 4.32 -7.03 7.06
C ALA A 453 5.22 -5.81 6.75
N GLY A 454 4.71 -4.87 5.94
CA GLY A 454 5.44 -3.69 5.51
C GLY A 454 4.76 -2.92 4.39
N PHE A 455 5.46 -1.95 3.81
CA PHE A 455 5.09 -1.29 2.57
C PHE A 455 6.34 -0.78 1.83
N MET A 456 6.18 -0.57 0.53
CA MET A 456 7.12 0.15 -0.30
C MET A 456 6.39 1.31 -0.97
N ALA A 457 7.11 2.41 -1.20
CA ALA A 457 6.57 3.54 -1.95
C ALA A 457 7.67 4.48 -2.41
N THR A 458 7.43 5.11 -3.56
CA THR A 458 8.14 6.32 -3.97
C THR A 458 7.71 7.51 -3.12
N ARG A 459 8.50 8.59 -3.16
CA ARG A 459 8.13 9.87 -2.53
C ARG A 459 6.75 10.38 -2.95
N SER A 460 6.44 10.36 -4.26
CA SER A 460 5.17 10.85 -4.79
C SER A 460 3.99 9.99 -4.32
N GLN A 461 4.17 8.67 -4.23
CA GLN A 461 3.17 7.77 -3.66
C GLN A 461 2.91 8.05 -2.17
N ILE A 462 3.95 8.31 -1.37
CA ILE A 462 3.78 8.65 0.06
C ILE A 462 2.98 9.93 0.23
N LEU A 463 3.29 10.98 -0.56
CA LEU A 463 2.54 12.24 -0.53
C LEU A 463 1.08 12.02 -0.94
N PHE A 464 0.85 11.20 -1.96
CA PHE A 464 -0.50 10.82 -2.36
C PHE A 464 -1.24 10.06 -1.24
N PHE A 465 -0.59 9.09 -0.59
CA PHE A 465 -1.17 8.38 0.55
C PHE A 465 -1.57 9.36 1.65
N ASP A 466 -0.73 10.35 1.93
CA ASP A 466 -1.02 11.37 2.94
C ASP A 466 -2.27 12.20 2.61
N GLU A 467 -2.48 12.50 1.34
CA GLU A 467 -3.68 13.21 0.87
C GLU A 467 -4.95 12.35 0.98
N ILE A 468 -4.90 11.08 0.61
CA ILE A 468 -6.11 10.25 0.47
C ILE A 468 -6.47 9.43 1.71
N CYS A 469 -5.54 9.22 2.62
CA CYS A 469 -5.77 8.50 3.86
C CYS A 469 -6.58 9.36 4.83
N PRO A 470 -7.70 8.86 5.39
CA PRO A 470 -8.42 9.59 6.43
C PRO A 470 -7.50 9.91 7.61
N GLY A 471 -7.33 11.20 7.92
CA GLY A 471 -6.45 11.69 8.98
C GLY A 471 -4.95 11.76 8.61
N GLY A 472 -4.57 11.51 7.35
CA GLY A 472 -3.18 11.54 6.89
C GLY A 472 -2.46 10.19 7.01
N PHE A 473 -1.47 9.97 6.14
CA PHE A 473 -0.58 8.82 6.21
C PHE A 473 0.63 9.11 7.09
N LEU A 474 1.16 10.33 6.98
CA LEU A 474 2.29 10.84 7.74
C LEU A 474 1.82 11.54 9.03
N PRO A 475 2.67 11.61 10.07
CA PRO A 475 2.37 12.36 11.28
C PRO A 475 2.29 13.88 11.03
N PRO A 476 1.64 14.67 11.92
CA PRO A 476 1.13 14.27 13.22
C PRO A 476 -0.30 13.70 13.13
N TYR A 477 -0.56 12.63 13.87
CA TYR A 477 -1.82 11.89 13.82
C TYR A 477 -2.88 12.45 14.77
N GLU A 478 -3.07 13.77 14.74
CA GLU A 478 -3.83 14.52 15.75
C GLU A 478 -5.35 14.40 15.60
N ASP A 479 -5.85 13.86 14.48
CA ASP A 479 -7.29 13.69 14.28
C ASP A 479 -7.84 12.51 15.09
N ASP A 480 -8.30 12.77 16.30
CA ASP A 480 -8.95 11.78 17.18
C ASP A 480 -10.19 11.10 16.58
N GLN A 481 -10.82 11.68 15.56
CA GLN A 481 -11.97 11.05 14.89
C GLN A 481 -11.51 9.87 14.04
N GLN A 482 -10.39 10.03 13.33
CA GLN A 482 -9.81 9.02 12.44
C GLN A 482 -8.80 8.13 13.18
N TRP A 483 -7.97 8.74 14.03
CA TRP A 483 -6.91 8.13 14.84
C TRP A 483 -7.31 7.97 16.30
N LYS A 484 -8.41 7.24 16.55
CA LYS A 484 -8.86 7.01 17.94
C LYS A 484 -7.74 6.45 18.82
N GLY A 485 -7.34 7.25 19.82
CA GLY A 485 -6.21 6.95 20.72
C GLY A 485 -4.91 6.73 19.96
N ASP A 486 -4.60 7.67 19.06
CA ASP A 486 -3.49 7.65 18.13
C ASP A 486 -3.39 6.33 17.37
N SER A 487 -4.52 5.64 17.20
CA SER A 487 -4.57 4.36 16.52
C SER A 487 -3.78 3.22 17.21
N LEU A 488 -3.18 3.48 18.37
CA LEU A 488 -2.47 2.54 19.26
C LEU A 488 -3.42 1.57 19.98
N GLN A 489 -4.44 1.08 19.29
CA GLN A 489 -5.49 0.25 19.90
C GLN A 489 -5.74 -1.04 19.13
N ARG A 490 -5.04 -1.24 18.00
CA ARG A 490 -5.24 -2.40 17.13
C ARG A 490 -4.12 -3.43 17.30
N HIS A 491 -4.49 -4.69 17.44
CA HIS A 491 -3.57 -5.82 17.65
C HIS A 491 -3.08 -6.49 16.34
N ALA A 492 -3.20 -5.82 15.19
CA ALA A 492 -2.79 -6.39 13.91
C ALA A 492 -1.31 -6.11 13.64
N VAL A 493 -0.54 -7.12 13.24
CA VAL A 493 0.90 -6.99 12.99
C VAL A 493 1.22 -5.98 11.88
N GLU A 494 0.44 -5.94 10.81
CA GLU A 494 0.55 -4.89 9.78
C GLU A 494 0.14 -3.49 10.23
N PHE A 495 -0.67 -3.40 11.29
CA PHE A 495 -0.92 -2.11 11.91
C PHE A 495 0.40 -1.56 12.48
N TRP A 496 1.29 -2.45 12.91
CA TRP A 496 2.60 -2.09 13.42
C TRP A 496 3.42 -1.59 12.24
N SER A 497 3.63 -2.36 11.18
CA SER A 497 4.39 -1.97 9.96
C SER A 497 3.74 -0.88 9.09
N GLY A 498 2.62 -0.29 9.50
CA GLY A 498 1.94 0.80 8.79
C GLY A 498 1.23 0.40 7.49
N GLY A 499 1.45 -0.83 7.00
CA GLY A 499 0.80 -1.37 5.80
C GLY A 499 -0.71 -1.55 5.96
N PHE A 500 -1.19 -1.98 7.14
CA PHE A 500 -2.62 -2.25 7.33
C PHE A 500 -3.50 -1.02 7.11
N GLN A 501 -3.01 0.17 7.47
CA GLN A 501 -3.75 1.40 7.26
C GLN A 501 -3.98 1.66 5.78
N LEU A 502 -2.96 1.47 4.95
CA LEU A 502 -3.04 1.69 3.50
C LEU A 502 -4.20 0.90 2.91
N PHE A 503 -4.39 -0.33 3.37
CA PHE A 503 -5.42 -1.22 2.87
C PHE A 503 -6.73 -1.02 3.64
N GLY A 504 -6.73 -1.24 4.95
CA GLY A 504 -7.95 -1.25 5.77
C GLY A 504 -8.58 0.10 6.09
N GLN A 505 -7.90 1.24 5.87
CA GLN A 505 -8.44 2.58 6.12
C GLN A 505 -8.35 3.49 4.89
N CYS A 506 -7.21 3.50 4.21
CA CYS A 506 -7.03 4.28 2.99
C CYS A 506 -7.63 3.60 1.78
N LEU A 507 -8.09 2.34 1.89
CA LEU A 507 -8.76 1.57 0.83
C LEU A 507 -7.92 1.49 -0.45
N LEU A 508 -6.61 1.26 -0.30
CA LEU A 508 -5.75 0.88 -1.42
C LEU A 508 -5.99 -0.59 -1.77
N ASN A 509 -6.09 -0.87 -3.07
CA ASN A 509 -6.25 -2.19 -3.65
C ASN A 509 -4.89 -2.73 -4.06
N ARG A 510 -4.49 -3.82 -3.42
CA ARG A 510 -3.25 -4.52 -3.74
C ARG A 510 -3.47 -5.50 -4.88
N VAL A 511 -2.56 -5.48 -5.86
CA VAL A 511 -2.62 -6.39 -7.01
C VAL A 511 -1.38 -7.26 -7.15
N LEU A 512 -1.61 -8.50 -7.57
CA LEU A 512 -0.62 -9.53 -7.86
C LEU A 512 -0.63 -9.81 -9.35
N SER A 513 0.53 -9.82 -9.98
CA SER A 513 0.67 -10.25 -11.37
C SER A 513 0.37 -11.74 -11.50
N LEU A 514 -0.35 -12.13 -12.55
CA LEU A 514 -0.47 -13.55 -12.92
C LEU A 514 0.69 -14.04 -13.79
N ASP A 515 1.54 -13.14 -14.30
CA ASP A 515 2.80 -13.51 -14.95
C ASP A 515 3.75 -14.15 -13.92
N PRO A 516 4.25 -15.38 -14.14
CA PRO A 516 5.08 -16.09 -13.17
C PRO A 516 6.34 -15.33 -12.75
N LYS A 517 6.99 -14.63 -13.69
CA LYS A 517 8.25 -13.90 -13.46
C LYS A 517 8.07 -12.64 -12.62
N ARG A 518 6.92 -11.99 -12.74
CA ARG A 518 6.52 -10.91 -11.84
C ARG A 518 5.99 -11.45 -10.51
N PHE A 519 5.21 -12.53 -10.54
CA PHE A 519 4.63 -13.13 -9.34
C PHE A 519 5.69 -13.60 -8.35
N GLU A 520 6.77 -14.24 -8.81
CA GLU A 520 7.89 -14.67 -7.94
C GLU A 520 8.58 -13.48 -7.24
N ARG A 521 8.61 -12.30 -7.88
CA ARG A 521 9.11 -11.04 -7.30
C ARG A 521 8.11 -10.36 -6.35
N GLN A 522 6.91 -10.90 -6.19
CA GLN A 522 5.91 -10.46 -5.22
C GLN A 522 5.84 -11.38 -3.99
N LEU A 523 6.70 -12.38 -3.88
CA LEU A 523 6.79 -13.26 -2.72
C LEU A 523 7.85 -12.75 -1.75
N LEU A 524 7.46 -12.36 -0.55
CA LEU A 524 8.38 -11.93 0.50
C LEU A 524 8.67 -13.06 1.47
N TYR A 525 9.95 -13.43 1.59
CA TYR A 525 10.36 -14.52 2.49
C TYR A 525 10.31 -14.08 3.96
N HIS A 526 9.43 -14.71 4.72
CA HIS A 526 9.34 -14.60 6.17
C HIS A 526 10.36 -15.55 6.83
N THR A 527 11.54 -15.03 7.13
CA THR A 527 12.72 -15.83 7.48
C THR A 527 12.63 -16.48 8.87
N ALA A 528 11.70 -16.05 9.72
CA ALA A 528 11.46 -16.66 11.02
C ALA A 528 10.95 -18.12 10.92
N ASN A 529 10.34 -18.52 9.79
CA ASN A 529 9.89 -19.89 9.53
C ASN A 529 9.08 -20.51 10.69
N ASN A 530 8.32 -19.70 11.42
CA ASN A 530 7.60 -20.12 12.62
C ASN A 530 6.12 -20.38 12.37
N LYS A 531 5.57 -19.92 11.25
CA LYS A 531 4.14 -20.07 10.95
C LYS A 531 3.83 -21.50 10.61
N GLN A 532 4.70 -22.19 9.88
CA GLN A 532 4.61 -23.63 9.61
C GLN A 532 4.52 -24.51 10.86
N ARG A 533 4.85 -23.99 12.06
CA ARG A 533 4.72 -24.67 13.36
C ARG A 533 3.51 -24.22 14.18
N THR A 534 3.01 -23.01 13.95
CA THR A 534 2.01 -22.35 14.82
C THR A 534 0.62 -22.23 14.19
N LYS A 535 0.50 -22.39 12.87
CA LYS A 535 -0.77 -22.30 12.14
C LYS A 535 -1.33 -23.68 11.82
N GLY A 536 -2.64 -23.75 11.65
CA GLY A 536 -3.33 -24.98 11.27
C GLY A 536 -2.95 -25.42 9.86
N LYS A 537 -2.71 -26.73 9.67
CA LYS A 537 -2.21 -27.32 8.42
C LYS A 537 -3.03 -26.96 7.18
N LYS A 538 -4.36 -26.85 7.31
CA LYS A 538 -5.29 -26.53 6.21
C LYS A 538 -5.14 -25.11 5.64
N LEU A 539 -4.47 -24.21 6.37
CA LEU A 539 -4.23 -22.85 5.93
C LEU A 539 -3.08 -22.75 4.93
N PHE A 540 -2.23 -23.78 4.86
CA PHE A 540 -1.07 -23.75 3.98
C PHE A 540 -1.43 -24.17 2.57
N VAL A 541 -0.93 -23.43 1.60
CA VAL A 541 -0.97 -23.77 0.17
C VAL A 541 0.41 -23.47 -0.43
N ARG A 542 0.85 -24.29 -1.39
CA ARG A 542 2.10 -24.01 -2.10
C ARG A 542 1.91 -22.77 -2.96
N ALA A 543 2.96 -21.98 -3.14
CA ALA A 543 2.88 -20.78 -3.96
C ALA A 543 2.51 -21.11 -5.43
N ASN A 544 3.03 -22.22 -5.99
CA ASN A 544 2.64 -22.71 -7.31
C ASN A 544 1.16 -23.10 -7.37
N ASP A 545 0.67 -23.82 -6.36
CA ASP A 545 -0.73 -24.24 -6.31
C ASP A 545 -1.65 -23.00 -6.25
N PHE A 546 -1.29 -21.98 -5.46
CA PHE A 546 -2.05 -20.73 -5.38
C PHE A 546 -2.03 -19.93 -6.70
N LEU A 547 -0.86 -19.79 -7.35
CA LEU A 547 -0.78 -19.18 -8.68
C LEU A 547 -1.62 -19.96 -9.70
N GLY A 548 -1.55 -21.29 -9.67
CA GLY A 548 -2.39 -22.15 -10.49
C GLY A 548 -3.87 -21.97 -10.23
N GLN A 549 -4.29 -21.76 -8.97
CA GLN A 549 -5.67 -21.43 -8.66
C GLN A 549 -6.09 -20.08 -9.26
N LEU A 550 -5.23 -19.05 -9.21
CA LEU A 550 -5.50 -17.76 -9.86
C LEU A 550 -5.67 -17.91 -11.38
N HIS A 551 -4.86 -18.75 -12.03
CA HIS A 551 -5.03 -19.05 -13.46
C HIS A 551 -6.31 -19.81 -13.77
N THR A 552 -6.71 -20.78 -12.94
CA THR A 552 -8.02 -21.44 -13.07
C THR A 552 -9.17 -20.43 -12.99
N VAL A 553 -9.08 -19.46 -12.07
CA VAL A 553 -10.07 -18.39 -11.96
C VAL A 553 -10.06 -17.48 -13.19
N LYS A 554 -8.87 -17.12 -13.69
CA LYS A 554 -8.70 -16.35 -14.92
C LYS A 554 -9.39 -17.03 -16.10
N GLU A 555 -9.15 -18.33 -16.32
CA GLU A 555 -9.76 -19.06 -17.44
C GLU A 555 -11.28 -19.13 -17.35
N ARG A 556 -11.81 -19.34 -16.14
CA ARG A 556 -13.25 -19.29 -15.88
C ARG A 556 -13.80 -17.91 -16.24
N ALA A 557 -13.09 -16.84 -15.86
CA ALA A 557 -13.46 -15.48 -16.18
C ALA A 557 -13.44 -15.23 -17.71
N GLU A 558 -12.39 -15.65 -18.42
CA GLU A 558 -12.26 -15.54 -19.89
C GLU A 558 -13.40 -16.26 -20.62
N LYS A 559 -13.73 -17.49 -20.23
CA LYS A 559 -14.87 -18.24 -20.77
C LYS A 559 -16.20 -17.52 -20.57
N SER A 560 -16.36 -16.84 -19.44
CA SER A 560 -17.60 -16.13 -19.11
C SER A 560 -17.80 -14.82 -19.89
N ILE A 561 -16.73 -14.25 -20.45
CA ILE A 561 -16.78 -13.02 -21.29
C ILE A 561 -16.78 -13.34 -22.79
N GLY A 562 -16.75 -14.61 -23.17
CA GLY A 562 -16.76 -15.04 -24.58
C GLY A 562 -15.46 -14.72 -25.32
N VAL A 563 -14.33 -14.64 -24.61
CA VAL A 563 -13.00 -14.55 -25.21
C VAL A 563 -12.51 -15.98 -25.39
N GLU A 564 -12.70 -16.55 -26.59
CA GLU A 564 -12.05 -17.80 -27.03
C GLU A 564 -10.70 -17.52 -27.69
#